data_AF-A0A3M1DGP4-F1
#
_entry.id   AF-A0A3M1DGP4-F1
#
_cell.length_a   1.000
_cell.length_b   1.000
_cell.length_c   1.000
_cell.angle_alpha   90.00
_cell.angle_beta   90.00
_cell.angle_gamma   90.00
#
_symmetry.space_group_name_H-M   'P 1'
#
loop_
_entity.id
_entity.type
_entity.pdbx_description
1 polymer ?
#
loop_
_entity_poly.entity_id
_entity_poly.type
_entity_poly.pdbx_seq_one_letter_code
_entity_poly.pdbx_strand_id
1 'polypeptide(L)'
;MTRNFALDSCREALERYFASLGDVVLAYLFGSHARRQAWAQSDIDIAVLLAGRSDDDRCDDARLEITGGLMELLHTDDVDVLILNQAPPVLRYAVLRDGIPLFCRDRRALQEFYVRTVNEYLDFQPILRRHEAALLEKAQKGELLRGYDPYRSALERYRRLRARLAATPPSDL
;
A
#
# COMPACT_ATOMS: atom_id res chain seq x y z
N MET A 1 25.98 10.23 7.36
CA MET A 1 25.78 10.30 5.89
C MET A 1 25.21 8.97 5.43
N THR A 2 23.88 8.84 5.43
CA THR A 2 23.22 7.54 5.22
C THR A 2 22.70 7.48 3.78
N ARG A 3 23.14 6.45 3.06
CA ARG A 3 23.00 6.25 1.62
C ARG A 3 21.52 6.24 1.17
N ASN A 4 21.14 7.28 0.41
CA ASN A 4 19.84 7.42 -0.29
C ASN A 4 19.84 6.77 -1.69
N PHE A 5 20.90 6.05 -2.06
CA PHE A 5 21.31 5.85 -3.46
C PHE A 5 20.57 4.73 -4.22
N ALA A 6 20.01 3.70 -3.57
CA ALA A 6 19.57 2.50 -4.29
C ALA A 6 18.28 2.72 -5.12
N LEU A 7 17.22 3.29 -4.52
CA LEU A 7 15.95 3.51 -5.21
C LEU A 7 16.00 4.69 -6.19
N ASP A 8 16.76 5.74 -5.88
CA ASP A 8 16.96 6.85 -6.83
C ASP A 8 17.71 6.37 -8.08
N SER A 9 18.63 5.41 -7.95
CA SER A 9 19.33 4.81 -9.11
C SER A 9 18.43 3.88 -9.92
N CYS A 10 17.49 3.18 -9.27
CA CYS A 10 16.54 2.28 -9.95
C CYS A 10 15.25 2.97 -10.38
N ARG A 11 15.03 4.25 -10.04
CA ARG A 11 13.78 4.98 -10.33
C ARG A 11 13.47 5.00 -11.82
N GLU A 12 14.44 5.33 -12.66
CA GLU A 12 14.24 5.34 -14.11
C GLU A 12 13.92 3.94 -14.66
N ALA A 13 14.55 2.91 -14.09
CA ALA A 13 14.31 1.53 -14.51
C ALA A 13 12.90 1.07 -14.14
N LEU A 14 12.45 1.41 -12.93
CA LEU A 14 11.08 1.19 -12.47
C LEU A 14 10.07 1.96 -13.31
N GLU A 15 10.33 3.23 -13.60
CA GLU A 15 9.46 4.05 -14.44
C GLU A 15 9.32 3.46 -15.85
N ARG A 16 10.43 3.03 -16.46
CA ARG A 16 10.42 2.34 -17.78
C ARG A 16 9.68 1.01 -17.72
N TYR A 17 9.85 0.24 -16.66
CA TYR A 17 9.13 -1.02 -16.45
C TYR A 17 7.63 -0.81 -16.34
N PHE A 18 7.16 0.12 -15.49
CA PHE A 18 5.72 0.41 -15.42
C PHE A 18 5.18 1.05 -16.70
N ALA A 19 6.01 1.82 -17.42
CA ALA A 19 5.64 2.38 -18.70
C ALA A 19 5.44 1.31 -19.79
N SER A 20 6.17 0.19 -19.75
CA SER A 20 6.01 -0.92 -20.70
C SER A 20 4.73 -1.73 -20.46
N LEU A 21 4.22 -1.73 -19.23
CA LEU A 21 2.96 -2.40 -18.88
C LEU A 21 1.76 -1.54 -19.30
N GLY A 22 1.09 -1.92 -20.40
CA GLY A 22 -0.04 -1.18 -20.99
C GLY A 22 -1.25 -1.00 -20.06
N ASP A 23 -1.36 -1.84 -19.03
CA ASP A 23 -2.48 -1.84 -18.10
C ASP A 23 -2.22 -1.03 -16.82
N VAL A 24 -0.98 -0.61 -16.56
CA VAL A 24 -0.63 0.15 -15.35
C VAL A 24 -0.93 1.63 -15.53
N VAL A 25 -1.76 2.18 -14.64
CA VAL A 25 -2.11 3.62 -14.62
C VAL A 25 -1.22 4.37 -13.64
N LEU A 26 -1.05 3.83 -12.44
CA LEU A 26 -0.28 4.44 -11.35
C LEU A 26 0.57 3.38 -10.66
N ALA A 27 1.77 3.76 -10.24
CA ALA A 27 2.58 2.97 -9.33
C ALA A 27 3.13 3.85 -8.20
N TYR A 28 3.07 3.33 -6.98
CA TYR A 28 3.55 3.97 -5.76
C TYR A 28 4.45 3.02 -5.01
N LEU A 29 5.59 3.52 -4.54
CA LEU A 29 6.31 2.87 -3.46
C LEU A 29 5.62 3.23 -2.15
N PHE A 30 5.24 2.24 -1.35
CA PHE A 30 4.62 2.47 -0.04
C PHE A 30 5.31 1.65 1.04
N GLY A 31 4.67 1.48 2.20
CA GLY A 31 5.22 0.66 3.28
C GLY A 31 6.28 1.34 4.13
N SER A 32 7.05 0.56 4.89
CA SER A 32 8.04 1.07 5.86
C SER A 32 9.08 1.99 5.21
N HIS A 33 9.27 1.87 3.90
CA HIS A 33 10.31 2.55 3.13
C HIS A 33 9.96 3.95 2.69
N ALA A 34 8.68 4.36 2.74
CA ALA A 34 8.30 5.73 2.40
C ALA A 34 8.71 6.77 3.49
N ARG A 35 9.16 6.32 4.66
CA ARG A 35 9.65 7.18 5.75
C ARG A 35 11.11 6.89 6.12
N ARG A 36 12.07 7.42 5.33
CA ARG A 36 13.48 7.80 5.66
C ARG A 36 14.33 6.92 6.62
N GLN A 37 14.00 5.66 6.93
CA GLN A 37 14.76 4.83 7.89
C GLN A 37 14.60 3.32 7.65
N ALA A 38 15.39 2.73 6.73
CA ALA A 38 15.86 1.31 6.70
C ALA A 38 16.39 1.03 5.27
N TRP A 39 17.69 0.90 4.98
CA TRP A 39 18.70 -0.12 5.36
C TRP A 39 18.53 -1.50 4.68
N ALA A 40 19.44 -1.77 3.73
CA ALA A 40 20.09 -3.01 3.28
C ALA A 40 19.34 -4.35 3.06
N GLN A 41 18.12 -4.57 3.55
CA GLN A 41 17.49 -5.91 3.60
C GLN A 41 15.94 -5.88 3.59
N SER A 42 15.34 -4.82 3.10
CA SER A 42 13.92 -4.58 3.38
C SER A 42 12.97 -4.89 2.23
N ASP A 43 11.85 -5.53 2.59
CA ASP A 43 10.66 -5.74 1.76
C ASP A 43 10.27 -4.46 0.98
N ILE A 44 10.29 -4.55 -0.35
CA ILE A 44 9.91 -3.48 -1.28
C ILE A 44 8.41 -3.57 -1.53
N ASP A 45 7.64 -2.68 -0.89
CA ASP A 45 6.18 -2.62 -1.02
C ASP A 45 5.78 -1.68 -2.18
N ILE A 46 5.23 -2.23 -3.27
CA ILE A 46 4.78 -1.46 -4.45
C ILE A 46 3.28 -1.58 -4.64
N ALA A 47 2.58 -0.45 -4.70
CA ALA A 47 1.16 -0.38 -4.96
C ALA A 47 0.90 0.04 -6.40
N VAL A 48 0.02 -0.69 -7.09
CA VAL A 48 -0.27 -0.47 -8.51
C VAL A 48 -1.77 -0.30 -8.74
N LEU A 49 -2.14 0.71 -9.52
CA LEU A 49 -3.49 0.87 -10.06
C LEU A 49 -3.51 0.41 -11.51
N LEU A 50 -4.42 -0.51 -11.84
CA LEU A 50 -4.64 -1.03 -13.18
C LEU A 50 -5.81 -0.34 -13.87
N ALA A 51 -5.72 -0.22 -15.20
CA ALA A 51 -6.74 0.32 -16.06
C ALA A 51 -7.88 -0.70 -16.28
N GLY A 52 -9.11 -0.20 -16.45
CA GLY A 52 -10.27 -1.04 -16.78
C GLY A 52 -10.90 -1.72 -15.56
N ARG A 53 -11.65 -2.80 -15.80
CA ARG A 53 -12.40 -3.50 -14.75
C ARG A 53 -11.47 -4.33 -13.87
N SER A 54 -11.78 -4.31 -12.57
CA SER A 54 -11.13 -5.02 -11.49
C SER A 54 -11.74 -6.40 -11.30
N ASP A 55 -11.60 -7.28 -12.31
CA ASP A 55 -11.96 -8.69 -12.10
C ASP A 55 -10.85 -9.39 -11.30
N ASP A 56 -11.22 -10.33 -10.43
CA ASP A 56 -10.31 -10.89 -9.44
C ASP A 56 -9.15 -11.64 -10.10
N ASP A 57 -9.45 -12.47 -11.10
CA ASP A 57 -8.46 -13.23 -11.86
C ASP A 57 -7.44 -12.32 -12.54
N ARG A 58 -7.91 -11.22 -13.15
CA ARG A 58 -7.04 -10.25 -13.84
C ARG A 58 -6.13 -9.51 -12.87
N CYS A 59 -6.65 -9.15 -11.69
CA CYS A 59 -5.84 -8.49 -10.68
C CYS A 59 -4.79 -9.43 -10.08
N ASP A 60 -5.11 -10.70 -9.87
CA ASP A 60 -4.16 -11.70 -9.39
C ASP A 60 -3.06 -12.01 -10.42
N ASP A 61 -3.43 -12.17 -11.69
CA ASP A 61 -2.48 -12.37 -12.79
C ASP A 61 -1.51 -11.18 -12.90
N ALA A 62 -2.05 -9.96 -12.91
CA ALA A 62 -1.25 -8.75 -12.95
C ALA A 62 -0.35 -8.61 -11.72
N ARG A 63 -0.83 -8.99 -10.52
CA ARG A 63 0.01 -9.00 -9.31
C ARG A 63 1.21 -9.92 -9.51
N LEU A 64 0.99 -11.14 -9.99
CA LEU A 64 2.05 -12.13 -10.17
C LEU A 64 3.06 -11.70 -11.24
N GLU A 65 2.58 -11.20 -12.38
CA GLU A 65 3.43 -10.67 -13.45
C GLU A 65 4.31 -9.52 -12.95
N ILE A 66 3.70 -8.56 -12.24
CA ILE A 66 4.40 -7.40 -11.70
C ILE A 66 5.41 -7.81 -10.63
N THR A 67 5.04 -8.71 -9.72
CA THR A 67 5.96 -9.24 -8.70
C THR A 67 7.17 -9.88 -9.35
N GLY A 68 6.97 -10.79 -10.31
CA GLY A 68 8.08 -11.47 -10.99
C GLY A 68 9.01 -10.52 -11.74
N GLY A 69 8.45 -9.57 -12.50
CA GLY A 69 9.25 -8.58 -13.23
C GLY A 69 10.00 -7.62 -12.32
N LEU A 70 9.43 -7.26 -11.17
CA LEU A 70 10.12 -6.44 -10.16
C LEU A 70 11.24 -7.20 -9.46
N MET A 71 11.04 -8.48 -9.13
CA MET A 71 12.08 -9.32 -8.54
C MET A 71 13.29 -9.45 -9.47
N GLU A 72 13.04 -9.65 -10.77
CA GLU A 72 14.09 -9.68 -11.79
C GLU A 72 14.80 -8.33 -11.94
N LEU A 73 14.05 -7.24 -11.99
CA LEU A 73 14.57 -5.88 -12.16
C LEU A 73 15.40 -5.40 -10.96
N LEU A 74 14.97 -5.74 -9.74
CA LEU A 74 15.56 -5.28 -8.49
C LEU A 74 16.56 -6.29 -7.92
N HIS A 75 16.67 -7.48 -8.53
CA HIS A 75 17.53 -8.58 -8.08
C HIS A 75 17.29 -8.97 -6.61
N THR A 76 16.02 -9.01 -6.19
CA THR A 76 15.61 -9.36 -4.83
C THR A 76 14.29 -10.12 -4.85
N ASP A 77 14.15 -11.07 -3.94
CA ASP A 77 12.91 -11.82 -3.76
C ASP A 77 11.92 -11.13 -2.80
N ASP A 78 12.35 -10.05 -2.15
CA ASP A 78 11.61 -9.35 -1.10
C ASP A 78 10.75 -8.23 -1.70
N VAL A 79 9.78 -8.57 -2.56
CA VAL A 79 8.85 -7.62 -3.19
C VAL A 79 7.40 -7.99 -2.88
N ASP A 80 6.64 -7.07 -2.27
CA ASP A 80 5.18 -7.19 -2.08
C ASP A 80 4.44 -6.23 -3.02
N VAL A 81 3.51 -6.75 -3.82
CA VAL A 81 2.73 -5.97 -4.79
C VAL A 81 1.28 -5.89 -4.34
N LEU A 82 0.81 -4.67 -4.09
CA LEU A 82 -0.58 -4.38 -3.75
C LEU A 82 -1.34 -3.84 -4.95
N ILE A 83 -2.37 -4.56 -5.39
CA ILE A 83 -3.28 -4.06 -6.42
C ILE A 83 -4.34 -3.14 -5.81
N LEU A 84 -4.24 -1.84 -6.11
CA LEU A 84 -5.11 -0.80 -5.56
C LEU A 84 -6.57 -0.96 -5.96
N ASN A 85 -6.85 -1.65 -7.07
CA ASN A 85 -8.20 -1.93 -7.56
C ASN A 85 -9.05 -2.74 -6.55
N GLN A 86 -8.43 -3.67 -5.82
CA GLN A 86 -9.07 -4.55 -4.83
C GLN A 86 -8.74 -4.17 -3.38
N ALA A 87 -7.79 -3.24 -3.19
CA ALA A 87 -7.35 -2.86 -1.86
C ALA A 87 -8.46 -2.19 -1.04
N PRO A 88 -8.59 -2.50 0.26
CA PRO A 88 -9.51 -1.80 1.16
C PRO A 88 -9.25 -0.28 1.17
N PRO A 89 -10.29 0.56 1.36
CA PRO A 89 -10.15 2.03 1.35
C PRO A 89 -9.05 2.55 2.27
N VAL A 90 -8.84 1.90 3.42
CA VAL A 90 -7.81 2.32 4.38
C VAL A 90 -6.39 2.08 3.87
N LEU A 91 -6.15 0.97 3.17
CA LEU A 91 -4.84 0.72 2.55
C LEU A 91 -4.61 1.69 1.40
N ARG A 92 -5.61 1.90 0.53
CA ARG A 92 -5.51 2.88 -0.55
C ARG A 92 -5.19 4.28 -0.03
N TYR A 93 -5.90 4.72 1.02
CA TYR A 93 -5.67 6.02 1.63
C TYR A 93 -4.25 6.13 2.19
N ALA A 94 -3.75 5.09 2.86
CA ALA A 94 -2.38 5.07 3.35
C ALA A 94 -1.34 5.16 2.22
N VAL A 95 -1.55 4.44 1.11
CA VAL A 95 -0.68 4.52 -0.08
C VAL A 95 -0.68 5.94 -0.64
N LEU A 96 -1.84 6.58 -0.77
CA LEU A 96 -1.92 7.93 -1.32
C LEU A 96 -1.33 9.00 -0.40
N ARG A 97 -1.46 8.81 0.92
CA ARG A 97 -0.98 9.78 1.90
C ARG A 97 0.53 9.67 2.16
N ASP A 98 1.04 8.46 2.29
CA ASP A 98 2.43 8.21 2.66
C ASP A 98 3.31 7.76 1.49
N GLY A 99 2.73 7.25 0.41
CA GLY A 99 3.48 6.65 -0.69
C GLY A 99 4.24 7.65 -1.55
N ILE A 100 5.33 7.18 -2.14
CA ILE A 100 6.15 7.93 -3.08
C ILE A 100 5.73 7.52 -4.50
N PRO A 101 5.28 8.45 -5.36
CA PRO A 101 4.92 8.11 -6.73
C PRO A 101 6.15 7.64 -7.51
N LEU A 102 6.00 6.51 -8.20
CA LEU A 102 7.00 5.92 -9.10
C LEU A 102 6.63 6.13 -10.57
N PHE A 103 5.34 5.98 -10.89
CA PHE A 103 4.84 6.11 -12.26
C PHE A 103 3.40 6.64 -12.27
N CYS A 104 3.09 7.48 -13.26
CA CYS A 104 1.75 8.01 -13.49
C CYS A 104 1.52 8.20 -14.99
N ARG A 105 0.69 7.33 -15.58
CA ARG A 105 0.29 7.43 -17.00
C ARG A 105 -0.80 8.47 -17.21
N ASP A 106 -1.78 8.52 -16.32
CA ASP A 106 -2.93 9.40 -16.43
C ASP A 106 -3.15 10.17 -15.11
N ARG A 107 -2.86 11.47 -15.16
CA ARG A 107 -3.00 12.37 -14.02
C ARG A 107 -4.47 12.63 -13.65
N ARG A 108 -5.40 12.53 -14.59
CA ARG A 108 -6.83 12.63 -14.30
C ARG A 108 -7.30 11.39 -13.56
N ALA A 109 -6.88 10.21 -14.00
CA ALA A 109 -7.17 8.96 -13.29
C ALA A 109 -6.61 8.97 -11.85
N LEU A 110 -5.43 9.57 -11.63
CA LEU A 110 -4.90 9.80 -10.28
C LEU A 110 -5.83 10.66 -9.43
N GLN A 111 -6.30 11.80 -9.95
CA GLN A 111 -7.20 12.70 -9.22
C GLN A 111 -8.53 12.02 -8.88
N GLU A 112 -9.13 11.33 -9.86
CA GLU A 112 -10.37 10.58 -9.66
C GLU A 112 -10.20 9.46 -8.62
N PHE A 113 -9.08 8.73 -8.69
CA PHE A 113 -8.73 7.72 -7.70
C PHE A 113 -8.53 8.31 -6.30
N TYR A 114 -7.88 9.48 -6.21
CA TYR A 114 -7.65 10.17 -4.94
C TYR A 114 -8.96 10.59 -4.28
N VAL A 115 -9.82 11.31 -5.00
CA VAL A 115 -11.12 11.77 -4.49
C VAL A 115 -11.97 10.59 -4.03
N ARG A 116 -12.08 9.54 -4.87
CA ARG A 116 -12.81 8.32 -4.52
C ARG A 116 -12.27 7.68 -3.23
N THR A 117 -10.95 7.51 -3.15
CA THR A 117 -10.30 6.89 -1.99
C THR A 117 -10.52 7.68 -0.71
N VAL A 118 -10.42 9.02 -0.77
CA VAL A 118 -10.64 9.89 0.40
C VAL A 118 -12.08 9.78 0.88
N ASN A 119 -13.06 9.86 -0.01
CA ASN A 119 -14.48 9.75 0.34
C ASN A 119 -14.78 8.41 1.00
N GLU A 120 -14.37 7.30 0.37
CA GLU A 120 -14.60 5.96 0.91
C GLU A 120 -13.88 5.75 2.25
N TYR A 121 -12.68 6.32 2.44
CA TYR A 121 -11.98 6.28 3.73
C TYR A 121 -12.74 7.03 4.82
N LEU A 122 -13.26 8.23 4.52
CA LEU A 122 -14.04 9.02 5.46
C LEU A 122 -15.35 8.31 5.85
N ASP A 123 -16.03 7.68 4.90
CA ASP A 123 -17.22 6.87 5.15
C ASP A 123 -16.90 5.63 6.02
N PHE A 124 -15.71 5.05 5.85
CA PHE A 124 -15.26 3.89 6.63
C PHE A 124 -14.74 4.27 8.03
N GLN A 125 -14.32 5.52 8.23
CA GLN A 125 -13.68 6.00 9.47
C GLN A 125 -14.52 5.73 10.74
N PRO A 126 -15.85 5.92 10.76
CA PRO A 126 -16.67 5.60 11.93
C PRO A 126 -16.64 4.12 12.31
N ILE A 127 -16.62 3.23 11.31
CA ILE A 127 -16.56 1.77 11.51
C ILE A 127 -15.23 1.40 12.16
N LEU A 128 -14.12 1.97 11.67
CA LEU A 128 -12.78 1.72 12.22
C LEU A 128 -12.65 2.18 13.67
N ARG A 129 -13.26 3.32 14.02
CA ARG A 129 -13.28 3.84 15.40
C ARG A 129 -14.06 2.91 16.33
N ARG A 130 -15.22 2.40 15.90
CA ARG A 130 -16.00 1.42 16.66
C ARG A 130 -15.25 0.10 16.87
N HIS A 131 -14.63 -0.42 15.81
CA HIS A 131 -13.80 -1.63 15.90
C HIS A 131 -12.61 -1.45 16.85
N GLU A 132 -11.97 -0.27 16.87
CA GLU A 132 -10.90 0.05 17.81
C GLU A 132 -11.36 0.02 19.25
N ALA A 133 -12.45 0.72 19.55
CA ALA A 133 -13.00 0.79 20.89
C ALA A 133 -13.31 -0.61 21.41
N ALA A 134 -13.95 -1.45 20.58
CA ALA A 134 -14.27 -2.83 20.93
C ALA A 134 -13.01 -3.70 21.15
N LEU A 135 -11.96 -3.52 20.35
CA LEU A 135 -10.70 -4.25 20.53
C LEU A 135 -9.98 -3.82 21.81
N LEU A 136 -9.95 -2.51 22.11
CA LEU A 136 -9.35 -1.97 23.34
C LEU A 136 -10.11 -2.47 24.58
N GLU A 137 -11.43 -2.51 24.52
CA GLU A 137 -12.26 -3.06 25.59
C GLU A 137 -11.97 -4.55 25.82
N LYS A 138 -11.88 -5.35 24.75
CA LYS A 138 -11.48 -6.77 24.85
C LYS A 138 -10.05 -6.95 25.37
N ALA A 139 -9.14 -6.04 25.03
CA ALA A 139 -7.77 -6.03 25.53
C ALA A 139 -7.74 -5.80 27.04
N GLN A 140 -8.48 -4.81 27.52
CA GLN A 140 -8.62 -4.49 28.94
C GLN A 140 -9.22 -5.66 29.74
N LYS A 141 -10.14 -6.42 29.11
CA LYS A 141 -10.75 -7.62 29.71
C LYS A 141 -9.89 -8.89 29.58
N GLY A 142 -8.75 -8.84 28.88
CA GLY A 142 -7.87 -10.00 28.67
C GLY A 142 -8.39 -11.05 27.67
N GLU A 143 -9.36 -10.69 26.82
CA GLU A 143 -10.13 -11.63 25.98
C GLU A 143 -9.60 -11.75 24.54
N LEU A 144 -8.55 -11.02 24.17
CA LEU A 144 -8.06 -10.91 22.78
C LEU A 144 -7.62 -12.23 22.13
N LEU A 145 -7.32 -13.28 22.90
CA LEU A 145 -6.68 -14.50 22.42
C LEU A 145 -7.64 -15.67 22.10
N ARG A 146 -8.95 -15.49 22.18
CA ARG A 146 -9.92 -16.62 22.13
C ARG A 146 -10.62 -16.89 20.78
N GLY A 147 -10.24 -16.26 19.67
CA GLY A 147 -10.96 -16.44 18.39
C GLY A 147 -10.07 -16.61 17.15
N TYR A 148 -10.54 -17.42 16.18
CA TYR A 148 -9.97 -17.53 14.83
C TYR A 148 -10.24 -16.23 14.05
N ASP A 149 -9.17 -15.62 13.54
CA ASP A 149 -9.21 -14.39 12.74
C ASP A 149 -8.92 -14.75 11.27
N PRO A 150 -9.94 -14.94 10.41
CA PRO A 150 -9.74 -15.28 8.99
C PRO A 150 -9.03 -14.17 8.20
N TYR A 151 -8.85 -12.98 8.79
CA TYR A 151 -8.14 -11.87 8.18
C TYR A 151 -6.80 -11.61 8.84
N ARG A 152 -6.26 -12.50 9.70
CA ARG A 152 -5.07 -12.28 10.51
C ARG A 152 -3.92 -11.59 9.78
N SER A 153 -3.61 -11.98 8.54
CA SER A 153 -2.55 -11.37 7.73
C SER A 153 -2.90 -9.98 7.17
N ALA A 154 -4.16 -9.74 6.78
CA ALA A 154 -4.65 -8.42 6.39
C ALA A 154 -4.84 -7.48 7.61
N LEU A 155 -5.23 -8.04 8.74
CA LEU A 155 -5.53 -7.36 10.00
C LEU A 155 -4.24 -7.06 10.78
N GLU A 156 -3.20 -7.91 10.68
CA GLU A 156 -1.85 -7.59 11.13
C GLU A 156 -1.22 -6.49 10.27
N ARG A 157 -1.39 -6.55 8.94
CA ARG A 157 -0.97 -5.45 8.04
C ARG A 157 -1.71 -4.15 8.38
N TYR A 158 -3.02 -4.22 8.60
CA TYR A 158 -3.85 -3.09 9.05
C TYR A 158 -3.43 -2.58 10.45
N ARG A 159 -3.14 -3.45 11.42
CA ARG A 159 -2.68 -3.08 12.77
C ARG A 159 -1.32 -2.41 12.74
N ARG A 160 -0.36 -2.94 11.97
CA ARG A 160 0.96 -2.31 11.76
C ARG A 160 0.80 -0.95 11.10
N LEU A 161 -0.05 -0.86 10.08
CA LEU A 161 -0.35 0.40 9.41
C LEU A 161 -0.97 1.40 10.38
N ARG A 162 -2.00 1.00 11.13
CA ARG A 162 -2.73 1.86 12.08
C ARG A 162 -1.86 2.32 13.25
N ALA A 163 -1.03 1.46 13.82
CA ALA A 163 -0.06 1.85 14.85
C ALA A 163 0.90 2.94 14.32
N ARG A 164 1.25 2.87 13.03
CA ARG A 164 2.05 3.88 12.33
C ARG A 164 1.26 5.13 11.92
N LEU A 165 -0.07 5.04 11.78
CA LEU A 165 -0.97 6.18 11.55
C LEU A 165 -1.17 7.00 12.82
N ALA A 166 -1.32 6.35 13.97
CA ALA A 166 -1.49 7.00 15.26
C ALA A 166 -0.20 7.71 15.74
N ALA A 167 0.97 7.27 15.26
CA ALA A 167 2.28 7.84 15.60
C ALA A 167 2.66 9.08 14.75
N THR A 168 1.83 9.49 13.79
CA THR A 168 2.07 10.69 12.98
C THR A 168 0.81 11.55 13.08
N PRO A 169 0.81 12.64 13.88
CA PRO A 169 -0.31 13.56 13.86
C PRO A 169 -0.50 14.07 12.43
N PRO A 170 -1.73 14.38 12.00
CA PRO A 170 -1.94 15.01 10.71
C PRO A 170 -1.05 16.27 10.68
N SER A 171 -0.10 16.33 9.73
CA SER A 171 0.52 17.62 9.45
C SER A 171 -0.59 18.49 8.89
N ASP A 172 -0.90 19.54 9.63
CA ASP A 172 -1.89 20.54 9.24
C ASP A 172 -1.67 20.96 7.78
N LEU A 173 -2.78 20.96 7.03
CA LEU A 173 -2.92 21.70 5.78
C LEU A 173 -2.79 23.20 6.06
#